data_AF-A0A6B2LH52-F1
#
_entry.id   AF-A0A6B2LH52-F1
#
_cell.length_a   1.000
_cell.length_b   1.000
_cell.length_c   1.000
_cell.angle_alpha   90.00
_cell.angle_beta   90.00
_cell.angle_gamma   90.00
#
_symmetry.space_group_name_H-M   'P 1'
#
loop_
_entity.id
_entity.type
_entity.pdbx_description
1 polymer ?
#
loop_
_entity_poly.entity_id
_entity_poly.type
_entity_poly.pdbx_seq_one_letter_code
_entity_poly.pdbx_strand_id
1 'polypeptide(L)'
;MTPKIVQTYNALKSAGKAFEVIFATSDNDEHSFKEYYAEMPWLAFPWKDGRIDELSELYEVEGIPTFVVIDTKTWKTITVEGTSAVGTDPTGKDFPWHPKPLNNVDNAGGAINSDPCFIYLDSNLTDATTAHLQQVAESYVNKWNSAGSEHPLKFFWGKSGGLADRIKQFLKIEEDPVLVILNLSDGEYYKQGGAADLKVFSDTAEKFLAHQLTFTKLN
;
A
#
# COMPACT_ATOMS: atom_id res chain seq x y z
N MET A 1 2.83 -10.36 14.52
CA MET A 1 1.82 -9.40 14.00
C MET A 1 0.52 -9.48 14.77
N THR A 2 -0.01 -10.68 15.04
CA THR A 2 -1.29 -10.92 15.73
C THR A 2 -1.53 -10.13 17.02
N PRO A 3 -0.57 -10.00 17.96
CA PRO A 3 -0.78 -9.16 19.13
C PRO A 3 -1.11 -7.70 18.81
N LYS A 4 -0.52 -7.14 17.73
CA LYS A 4 -0.84 -5.79 17.26
C LYS A 4 -2.26 -5.72 16.68
N ILE A 5 -2.67 -6.73 15.90
CA ILE A 5 -4.04 -6.79 15.36
C ILE A 5 -5.06 -6.89 16.49
N VAL A 6 -4.80 -7.70 17.53
CA VAL A 6 -5.65 -7.78 18.74
C VAL A 6 -5.75 -6.44 19.45
N GLN A 7 -4.63 -5.74 19.64
CA GLN A 7 -4.61 -4.41 20.24
C GLN A 7 -5.47 -3.42 19.43
N THR A 8 -5.29 -3.37 18.12
CA THR A 8 -6.04 -2.47 17.24
C THR A 8 -7.53 -2.82 17.19
N TYR A 9 -7.87 -4.10 17.14
CA TYR A 9 -9.26 -4.57 17.22
C TYR A 9 -9.94 -4.07 18.49
N ASN A 10 -9.30 -4.23 19.64
CA ASN A 10 -9.84 -3.78 20.92
C ASN A 10 -9.98 -2.25 20.97
N ALA A 11 -9.02 -1.50 20.42
CA ALA A 11 -9.09 -0.05 20.33
C ALA A 11 -10.28 0.42 19.47
N LEU A 12 -10.48 -0.20 18.29
CA LEU A 12 -11.58 0.10 17.38
C LEU A 12 -12.94 -0.25 17.98
N LYS A 13 -13.07 -1.42 18.63
CA LYS A 13 -14.30 -1.80 19.34
C LYS A 13 -14.60 -0.83 20.48
N SER A 14 -13.59 -0.44 21.25
CA SER A 14 -13.73 0.54 22.35
C SER A 14 -14.13 1.94 21.84
N ALA A 15 -13.69 2.30 20.64
CA ALA A 15 -14.09 3.53 19.94
C ALA A 15 -15.49 3.43 19.28
N GLY A 16 -16.23 2.33 19.48
CA GLY A 16 -17.58 2.15 18.96
C GLY A 16 -17.66 1.92 17.44
N LYS A 17 -16.55 1.52 16.80
CA LYS A 17 -16.55 1.24 15.36
C LYS A 17 -17.33 -0.04 15.07
N ALA A 18 -18.21 0.02 14.05
CA ALA A 18 -18.97 -1.12 13.58
C ALA A 18 -18.15 -1.90 12.53
N PHE A 19 -17.47 -2.95 12.96
CA PHE A 19 -16.69 -3.85 12.11
C PHE A 19 -16.54 -5.21 12.79
N GLU A 20 -16.06 -6.21 12.05
CA GLU A 20 -15.66 -7.51 12.58
C GLU A 20 -14.43 -8.03 11.82
N VAL A 21 -13.62 -8.87 12.48
CA VAL A 21 -12.54 -9.62 11.84
C VAL A 21 -12.98 -11.07 11.68
N ILE A 22 -12.67 -11.65 10.52
CA ILE A 22 -12.90 -13.07 10.26
C ILE A 22 -11.55 -13.69 9.94
N PHE A 23 -11.06 -14.56 10.83
CA PHE A 23 -9.79 -15.26 10.67
C PHE A 23 -9.95 -16.41 9.66
N ALA A 24 -9.10 -16.38 8.62
CA ALA A 24 -8.91 -17.48 7.69
C ALA A 24 -7.58 -18.17 8.03
N THR A 25 -7.64 -19.41 8.51
CA THR A 25 -6.46 -20.15 8.95
C THR A 25 -5.69 -20.71 7.76
N SER A 26 -4.36 -20.68 7.85
CA SER A 26 -3.43 -21.40 6.96
C SER A 26 -2.73 -22.56 7.69
N ASP A 27 -3.22 -22.92 8.88
CA ASP A 27 -2.65 -23.99 9.70
C ASP A 27 -2.91 -25.36 9.07
N ASN A 28 -1.88 -26.21 9.06
CA ASN A 28 -1.94 -27.52 8.40
C ASN A 28 -2.81 -28.55 9.14
N ASP A 29 -3.15 -28.28 10.40
CA ASP A 29 -3.95 -29.18 11.24
C ASP A 29 -4.89 -28.42 12.18
N GLU A 30 -5.97 -29.09 12.57
CA GLU A 30 -7.05 -28.49 13.36
C GLU A 30 -6.61 -28.14 14.80
N HIS A 31 -5.62 -28.85 15.35
CA HIS A 31 -5.15 -28.60 16.71
C HIS A 31 -4.38 -27.28 16.78
N SER A 32 -3.43 -27.08 15.86
CA SER A 32 -2.68 -25.83 15.68
C SER A 32 -3.62 -24.64 15.45
N PHE A 33 -4.61 -24.80 14.56
CA PHE A 33 -5.65 -23.78 14.35
C PHE A 33 -6.37 -23.40 15.65
N LYS A 34 -6.86 -24.39 16.41
CA LYS A 34 -7.61 -24.16 17.64
C LYS A 34 -6.77 -23.48 18.72
N GLU A 35 -5.53 -23.92 18.90
CA GLU A 35 -4.60 -23.33 19.86
C GLU A 35 -4.33 -21.86 19.51
N TYR A 36 -4.03 -21.57 18.25
CA TYR A 36 -3.73 -20.21 17.81
C TYR A 36 -4.95 -19.28 17.84
N TYR A 37 -6.12 -19.78 17.42
CA TYR A 37 -7.37 -19.02 17.45
C TYR A 37 -7.85 -18.71 18.87
N ALA A 38 -7.48 -19.51 19.88
CA ALA A 38 -7.89 -19.28 21.27
C ALA A 38 -7.41 -17.92 21.83
N GLU A 39 -6.38 -17.32 21.22
CA GLU A 39 -5.85 -16.01 21.60
C GLU A 39 -6.59 -14.84 20.91
N MET A 40 -7.55 -15.12 20.02
CA MET A 40 -8.17 -14.11 19.14
C MET A 40 -9.59 -13.72 19.59
N PRO A 41 -9.93 -12.42 19.66
CA PRO A 41 -11.23 -11.93 20.14
C PRO A 41 -12.31 -11.79 19.05
N TRP A 42 -12.13 -12.45 17.90
CA TRP A 42 -12.94 -12.27 16.69
C TRP A 42 -13.38 -13.61 16.10
N LEU A 43 -14.14 -13.57 14.99
CA LEU A 43 -14.68 -14.78 14.35
C LEU A 43 -13.62 -15.51 13.51
N ALA A 44 -13.85 -16.78 13.20
CA ALA A 44 -13.04 -17.54 12.26
C ALA A 44 -13.91 -18.32 11.28
N PHE A 45 -13.37 -18.57 10.08
CA PHE A 45 -13.87 -19.64 9.24
C PHE A 45 -13.66 -21.00 9.93
N PRO A 46 -14.55 -21.98 9.68
CA PRO A 46 -14.28 -23.36 10.04
C PRO A 46 -12.94 -23.83 9.46
N TRP A 47 -12.27 -24.75 10.15
CA TRP A 47 -11.07 -25.40 9.61
C TRP A 47 -11.41 -26.14 8.30
N LYS A 48 -10.57 -25.97 7.27
CA LYS A 48 -10.78 -26.46 5.89
C LYS A 48 -12.03 -25.94 5.18
N ASP A 49 -12.48 -24.74 5.51
CA ASP A 49 -13.51 -24.07 4.71
C ASP A 49 -12.95 -23.69 3.32
N GLY A 50 -13.54 -24.22 2.26
CA GLY A 50 -13.06 -24.01 0.88
C GLY A 50 -13.04 -22.55 0.42
N ARG A 51 -13.81 -21.66 1.09
CA ARG A 51 -13.79 -20.22 0.80
C ARG A 51 -12.45 -19.57 1.16
N ILE A 52 -11.65 -20.19 2.04
CA ILE A 52 -10.32 -19.68 2.39
C ILE A 52 -9.39 -19.75 1.17
N ASP A 53 -9.46 -20.82 0.37
CA ASP A 53 -8.67 -20.97 -0.84
C ASP A 53 -9.13 -19.96 -1.90
N GLU A 54 -10.45 -19.78 -2.08
CA GLU A 54 -11.02 -18.77 -2.98
C GLU A 54 -10.58 -17.34 -2.62
N LEU A 55 -10.56 -17.00 -1.32
CA LEU A 55 -10.08 -15.71 -0.84
C LEU A 55 -8.57 -15.55 -1.03
N SER A 56 -7.80 -16.63 -0.84
CA SER A 56 -6.34 -16.60 -1.03
C SER A 56 -5.98 -16.36 -2.49
N GLU A 57 -6.71 -16.97 -3.42
CA GLU A 57 -6.57 -16.72 -4.86
C GLU A 57 -7.03 -15.31 -5.23
N LEU A 58 -8.21 -14.88 -4.76
CA LEU A 58 -8.77 -13.55 -5.06
C LEU A 58 -7.86 -12.40 -4.64
N TYR A 59 -7.17 -12.55 -3.50
CA TYR A 59 -6.27 -11.53 -2.96
C TYR A 59 -4.79 -11.79 -3.20
N GLU A 60 -4.48 -12.78 -4.05
CA GLU A 60 -3.09 -13.14 -4.42
C GLU A 60 -2.19 -13.24 -3.19
N VAL A 61 -2.63 -14.02 -2.18
CA VAL A 61 -1.93 -14.11 -0.88
C VAL A 61 -0.58 -14.81 -1.05
N GLU A 62 0.50 -14.03 -1.08
CA GLU A 62 1.88 -14.55 -1.21
C GLU A 62 2.55 -14.84 0.14
N GLY A 63 2.04 -14.28 1.23
CA GLY A 63 2.69 -14.34 2.54
C GLY A 63 1.74 -14.21 3.72
N ILE A 64 2.18 -14.74 4.87
CA ILE A 64 1.41 -14.69 6.12
C ILE A 64 2.08 -13.78 7.17
N PRO A 65 1.30 -13.04 7.97
CA PRO A 65 -0.15 -12.86 7.82
C PRO A 65 -0.49 -11.86 6.71
N THR A 66 -1.61 -12.09 6.01
CA THR A 66 -2.27 -11.10 5.14
C THR A 66 -3.53 -10.58 5.85
N PHE A 67 -3.82 -9.28 5.74
CA PHE A 67 -4.98 -8.67 6.38
C PHE A 67 -5.68 -7.71 5.42
N VAL A 68 -6.84 -8.13 4.92
CA VAL A 68 -7.64 -7.37 3.95
C VAL A 68 -8.81 -6.70 4.65
N VAL A 69 -9.06 -5.44 4.30
CA VAL A 69 -10.21 -4.67 4.78
C VAL A 69 -11.21 -4.51 3.65
N ILE A 70 -12.47 -4.85 3.91
CA ILE A 70 -13.56 -4.80 2.94
C ILE A 70 -14.63 -3.84 3.46
N ASP A 71 -15.19 -3.02 2.58
CA ASP A 71 -16.33 -2.16 2.89
C ASP A 71 -17.61 -2.99 2.99
N THR A 72 -18.27 -2.97 4.15
CA THR A 72 -19.46 -3.80 4.41
C THR A 72 -20.73 -3.35 3.67
N LYS A 73 -20.72 -2.17 3.05
CA LYS A 73 -21.86 -1.63 2.29
C LYS A 73 -21.73 -1.95 0.80
N THR A 74 -20.53 -1.86 0.27
CA THR A 74 -20.24 -2.00 -1.16
C THR A 74 -19.59 -3.33 -1.52
N TRP A 75 -19.09 -4.07 -0.52
CA TRP A 75 -18.31 -5.30 -0.68
C TRP A 75 -17.02 -5.12 -1.50
N LYS A 76 -16.58 -3.87 -1.66
CA LYS A 76 -15.30 -3.56 -2.32
C LYS A 76 -14.17 -3.61 -1.31
N THR A 77 -13.03 -4.09 -1.77
CA THR A 77 -11.78 -4.04 -1.02
C THR A 77 -11.39 -2.59 -0.75
N ILE A 78 -11.17 -2.25 0.52
CA ILE A 78 -10.64 -0.96 0.93
C ILE A 78 -9.11 -1.01 0.83
N THR A 79 -8.48 -2.03 1.41
CA THR A 79 -7.03 -2.22 1.32
C THR A 79 -6.66 -3.69 1.55
N VAL A 80 -5.63 -4.16 0.85
CA VAL A 80 -4.96 -5.45 1.12
C VAL A 80 -3.75 -5.29 2.05
N GLU A 81 -3.37 -4.05 2.35
CA GLU A 81 -2.20 -3.67 3.16
C GLU A 81 -2.55 -3.48 4.64
N GLY A 82 -3.57 -4.18 5.14
CA GLY A 82 -4.08 -4.00 6.50
C GLY A 82 -3.04 -4.30 7.58
N THR A 83 -2.07 -5.18 7.33
CA THR A 83 -0.97 -5.47 8.28
C THR A 83 -0.04 -4.26 8.44
N SER A 84 0.27 -3.56 7.34
CA SER A 84 1.04 -2.31 7.37
C SER A 84 0.23 -1.19 8.03
N ALA A 85 -1.07 -1.11 7.73
CA ALA A 85 -1.96 -0.12 8.34
C ALA A 85 -2.03 -0.29 9.88
N VAL A 86 -2.23 -1.51 10.38
CA VAL A 86 -2.17 -1.83 11.82
C VAL A 86 -0.80 -1.50 12.42
N GLY A 87 0.28 -1.76 11.67
CA GLY A 87 1.64 -1.47 12.12
C GLY A 87 1.92 0.02 12.32
N THR A 88 1.34 0.87 11.49
CA THR A 88 1.55 2.33 11.46
C THR A 88 0.49 3.11 12.24
N ASP A 89 -0.72 2.58 12.36
CA ASP A 89 -1.85 3.14 13.12
C ASP A 89 -2.44 2.09 14.07
N PRO A 90 -1.72 1.73 15.15
CA PRO A 90 -2.17 0.70 16.08
C PRO A 90 -3.44 1.08 16.85
N THR A 91 -3.80 2.37 16.86
CA THR A 91 -5.04 2.87 17.47
C THR A 91 -6.24 2.88 16.52
N GLY A 92 -6.03 2.65 15.23
CA GLY A 92 -7.08 2.69 14.22
C GLY A 92 -7.70 4.08 14.03
N LYS A 93 -6.90 5.15 14.22
CA LYS A 93 -7.32 6.54 14.00
C LYS A 93 -7.80 6.77 12.57
N ASP A 94 -7.11 6.15 11.60
CA ASP A 94 -7.38 6.28 10.17
C ASP A 94 -8.28 5.14 9.64
N PHE A 95 -8.77 4.26 10.52
CA PHE A 95 -9.67 3.17 10.14
C PHE A 95 -10.93 3.69 9.43
N PRO A 96 -11.33 3.11 8.28
CA PRO A 96 -10.98 1.76 7.78
C PRO A 96 -9.73 1.70 6.87
N TRP A 97 -8.82 2.67 6.98
CA TRP A 97 -7.54 2.72 6.25
C TRP A 97 -7.74 2.71 4.74
N HIS A 98 -8.59 3.62 4.27
CA HIS A 98 -8.68 3.92 2.84
C HIS A 98 -7.30 4.28 2.27
N PRO A 99 -7.01 3.89 1.01
CA PRO A 99 -5.76 4.26 0.36
C PRO A 99 -5.56 5.77 0.44
N LYS A 100 -4.42 6.18 1.01
CA LYS A 100 -4.07 7.60 1.09
C LYS A 100 -3.56 8.05 -0.28
N PRO A 101 -3.75 9.33 -0.65
CA PRO A 101 -3.22 9.86 -1.90
C PRO A 101 -1.72 9.69 -2.04
N LEU A 102 -0.98 9.80 -0.94
CA LEU A 102 0.47 9.62 -0.87
C LEU A 102 0.82 8.67 0.28
N ASN A 103 1.70 7.71 0.03
CA ASN A 103 2.15 6.73 1.03
C ASN A 103 3.69 6.68 1.11
N ASN A 104 4.23 6.12 2.19
CA ASN A 104 5.64 5.72 2.19
C ASN A 104 5.79 4.51 1.24
N VAL A 105 6.83 4.49 0.41
CA VAL A 105 7.15 3.39 -0.51
C VAL A 105 7.33 2.07 0.22
N ASP A 106 7.80 2.06 1.47
CA ASP A 106 7.88 0.84 2.29
C ASP A 106 6.50 0.20 2.55
N ASN A 107 5.43 0.97 2.38
CA ASN A 107 4.04 0.53 2.51
C ASN A 107 3.35 0.39 1.14
N ALA A 108 4.12 0.31 0.04
CA ALA A 108 3.56 0.12 -1.30
C ALA A 108 2.91 -1.26 -1.46
N GLY A 109 3.40 -2.26 -0.74
CA GLY A 109 2.85 -3.61 -0.74
C GLY A 109 2.71 -4.18 -2.16
N GLY A 110 1.54 -4.76 -2.48
CA GLY A 110 1.29 -5.30 -3.82
C GLY A 110 1.27 -4.26 -4.94
N ALA A 111 0.97 -3.00 -4.63
CA ALA A 111 0.83 -1.94 -5.63
C ALA A 111 2.13 -1.70 -6.41
N ILE A 112 3.29 -1.93 -5.80
CA ILE A 112 4.58 -1.76 -6.50
C ILE A 112 4.76 -2.75 -7.67
N ASN A 113 4.09 -3.90 -7.61
CA ASN A 113 4.19 -4.95 -8.61
C ASN A 113 3.15 -4.81 -9.73
N SER A 114 1.96 -4.30 -9.41
CA SER A 114 0.81 -4.28 -10.32
C SER A 114 0.51 -2.92 -10.94
N ASP A 115 0.74 -1.83 -10.21
CA ASP A 115 0.36 -0.48 -10.62
C ASP A 115 1.59 0.38 -10.95
N PRO A 116 1.48 1.32 -11.91
CA PRO A 116 2.47 2.38 -12.07
C PRO A 116 2.63 3.19 -10.77
N CYS A 117 3.86 3.22 -10.25
CA CYS A 117 4.21 3.86 -8.99
C CYS A 117 5.08 5.08 -9.23
N PHE A 118 4.58 6.26 -8.89
CA PHE A 118 5.30 7.53 -8.89
C PHE A 118 5.98 7.75 -7.53
N ILE A 119 7.31 7.64 -7.50
CA ILE A 119 8.08 7.51 -6.27
C ILE A 119 9.10 8.65 -6.19
N TYR A 120 8.98 9.50 -5.17
CA TYR A 120 10.02 10.48 -4.81
C TYR A 120 10.94 9.91 -3.73
N LEU A 121 12.24 9.85 -4.02
CA LEU A 121 13.23 9.37 -3.07
C LEU A 121 14.17 10.53 -2.70
N ASP A 122 14.28 10.82 -1.41
CA ASP A 122 15.09 11.93 -0.89
C ASP A 122 15.62 11.57 0.51
N SER A 123 16.93 11.35 0.65
CA SER A 123 17.50 10.96 1.96
C SER A 123 17.35 12.04 3.02
N ASN A 124 17.13 13.29 2.62
CA ASN A 124 16.93 14.46 3.48
C ASN A 124 15.45 14.90 3.57
N LEU A 125 14.52 13.98 3.26
CA LEU A 125 13.08 14.24 3.27
C LEU A 125 12.63 14.97 4.55
N THR A 126 11.91 16.08 4.34
CA THR A 126 11.35 16.94 5.39
C THR A 126 9.83 16.86 5.43
N ASP A 127 9.23 17.26 6.55
CA ASP A 127 7.76 17.36 6.68
C ASP A 127 7.16 18.33 5.67
N ALA A 128 7.87 19.43 5.37
CA ALA A 128 7.44 20.41 4.36
C ALA A 128 7.41 19.80 2.95
N THR A 129 8.44 19.01 2.61
CA THR A 129 8.48 18.26 1.35
C THR A 129 7.34 17.26 1.27
N THR A 130 7.13 16.47 2.32
CA THR A 130 6.04 15.47 2.38
C THR A 130 4.67 16.12 2.26
N ALA A 131 4.45 17.26 2.91
CA ALA A 131 3.20 18.01 2.83
C ALA A 131 2.94 18.54 1.42
N HIS A 132 3.97 18.99 0.71
CA HIS A 132 3.84 19.42 -0.69
C HIS A 132 3.50 18.23 -1.60
N LEU A 133 4.20 17.11 -1.46
CA LEU A 133 3.90 15.87 -2.20
C LEU A 133 2.47 15.40 -1.94
N GLN A 134 2.00 15.49 -0.69
CA GLN A 134 0.64 15.13 -0.31
C GLN A 134 -0.38 16.00 -1.06
N GLN A 135 -0.16 17.32 -1.09
CA GLN A 135 -1.02 18.26 -1.81
C GLN A 135 -1.08 17.94 -3.31
N VAL A 136 0.06 17.61 -3.93
CA VAL A 136 0.11 17.22 -5.35
C VAL A 136 -0.67 15.94 -5.57
N ALA A 137 -0.40 14.89 -4.79
CA ALA A 137 -1.09 13.60 -4.92
C ALA A 137 -2.61 13.73 -4.70
N GLU A 138 -3.04 14.52 -3.72
CA GLU A 138 -4.45 14.84 -3.47
C GLU A 138 -5.11 15.49 -4.68
N SER A 139 -4.42 16.41 -5.36
CA SER A 139 -4.99 17.07 -6.54
C SER A 139 -5.33 16.09 -7.66
N TYR A 140 -4.48 15.06 -7.88
CA TYR A 140 -4.72 14.01 -8.85
C TYR A 140 -5.81 13.04 -8.40
N VAL A 141 -5.72 12.55 -7.17
CA VAL A 141 -6.70 11.60 -6.62
C VAL A 141 -8.11 12.21 -6.58
N ASN A 142 -8.24 13.47 -6.16
CA ASN A 142 -9.52 14.17 -6.16
C ASN A 142 -10.08 14.35 -7.58
N LYS A 143 -9.21 14.64 -8.56
CA LYS A 143 -9.60 14.75 -9.97
C LYS A 143 -10.13 13.41 -10.50
N TRP A 144 -9.44 12.30 -10.24
CA TRP A 144 -9.89 10.97 -10.68
C TRP A 144 -11.18 10.52 -9.98
N ASN A 145 -11.28 10.73 -8.67
CA ASN A 145 -12.48 10.43 -7.90
C ASN A 145 -13.69 11.23 -8.42
N SER A 146 -13.51 12.52 -8.71
CA SER A 146 -14.57 13.38 -9.25
C SER A 146 -15.00 12.97 -10.67
N ALA A 147 -14.09 12.39 -11.44
CA ALA A 147 -14.36 11.85 -12.77
C ALA A 147 -14.92 10.41 -12.73
N GLY A 148 -14.97 9.76 -11.56
CA GLY A 148 -15.30 8.34 -11.45
C GLY A 148 -14.32 7.42 -12.18
N SER A 149 -13.09 7.89 -12.40
CA SER A 149 -12.04 7.16 -13.13
C SER A 149 -11.17 6.32 -12.20
N GLU A 150 -10.51 5.32 -12.76
CA GLU A 150 -9.45 4.59 -12.08
C GLU A 150 -8.27 5.51 -11.75
N HIS A 151 -7.39 5.05 -10.86
CA HIS A 151 -6.19 5.77 -10.44
C HIS A 151 -5.00 5.20 -11.22
N PRO A 152 -4.62 5.77 -12.37
CA PRO A 152 -3.57 5.24 -13.24
C PRO A 152 -2.15 5.34 -12.66
N LEU A 153 -2.00 6.02 -11.52
CA LEU A 153 -0.72 6.27 -10.90
C LEU A 153 -0.89 6.31 -9.38
N LYS A 154 -0.04 5.56 -8.67
CA LYS A 154 0.03 5.55 -7.20
C LYS A 154 1.21 6.40 -6.75
N PHE A 155 1.03 7.26 -5.75
CA PHE A 155 2.08 8.18 -5.31
C PHE A 155 2.74 7.70 -4.02
N PHE A 156 4.08 7.73 -4.03
CA PHE A 156 4.91 7.34 -2.90
C PHE A 156 6.06 8.31 -2.64
N TRP A 157 6.50 8.34 -1.38
CA TRP A 157 7.77 8.91 -0.98
C TRP A 157 8.65 7.88 -0.28
N GLY A 158 9.97 8.04 -0.33
CA GLY A 158 10.92 7.24 0.42
C GLY A 158 12.09 8.10 0.88
N LYS A 159 12.55 7.91 2.12
CA LYS A 159 13.69 8.67 2.66
C LYS A 159 15.00 7.95 2.40
N SER A 160 15.36 7.04 3.30
CA SER A 160 16.51 6.15 3.19
C SER A 160 16.22 4.87 3.95
N GLY A 161 16.91 3.79 3.58
CA GLY A 161 16.65 2.43 4.07
C GLY A 161 15.54 1.72 3.30
N GLY A 162 15.21 0.52 3.77
CA GLY A 162 14.03 -0.23 3.31
C GLY A 162 13.97 -0.44 1.80
N LEU A 163 12.77 -0.23 1.24
CA LEU A 163 12.50 -0.36 -0.18
C LEU A 163 13.06 0.81 -0.99
N ALA A 164 13.19 2.01 -0.39
CA ALA A 164 13.78 3.17 -1.04
C ALA A 164 15.22 2.89 -1.52
N ASP A 165 16.07 2.36 -0.64
CA ASP A 165 17.46 2.03 -1.00
C ASP A 165 17.53 0.86 -1.99
N ARG A 166 16.65 -0.13 -1.84
CA ARG A 166 16.56 -1.28 -2.76
C ARG A 166 16.18 -0.83 -4.18
N ILE A 167 15.24 0.11 -4.32
CA ILE A 167 14.87 0.69 -5.62
C ILE A 167 16.08 1.43 -6.22
N LYS A 168 16.76 2.30 -5.45
CA LYS A 168 17.95 3.00 -5.94
C LYS A 168 19.05 2.03 -6.39
N GLN A 169 19.32 0.99 -5.60
CA GLN A 169 20.31 -0.03 -5.92
C GLN A 169 19.93 -0.82 -7.19
N PHE A 170 18.68 -1.28 -7.28
CA PHE A 170 18.18 -2.06 -8.40
C PHE A 170 18.24 -1.27 -9.72
N LEU A 171 17.83 0.00 -9.69
CA LEU A 171 17.84 0.89 -10.85
C LEU A 171 19.19 1.59 -11.08
N LYS A 172 20.20 1.33 -10.22
CA LYS A 172 21.54 1.96 -10.26
C LYS A 172 21.47 3.49 -10.27
N ILE A 173 20.66 4.04 -9.37
CA ILE A 173 20.43 5.47 -9.21
C ILE A 173 21.37 6.02 -8.13
N GLU A 174 22.17 7.02 -8.50
CA GLU A 174 23.06 7.74 -7.58
C GLU A 174 22.49 9.10 -7.18
N GLU A 175 21.51 9.61 -7.93
CA GLU A 175 20.89 10.91 -7.67
C GLU A 175 20.07 10.92 -6.37
N ASP A 176 20.18 12.03 -5.63
CA ASP A 176 19.44 12.29 -4.40
C ASP A 176 19.23 13.80 -4.22
N PRO A 177 18.00 14.31 -4.24
CA PRO A 177 16.74 13.59 -4.44
C PRO A 177 16.52 13.14 -5.89
N VAL A 178 15.66 12.14 -6.09
CA VAL A 178 15.31 11.58 -7.40
C VAL A 178 13.82 11.25 -7.49
N LEU A 179 13.25 11.41 -8.69
CA LEU A 179 11.89 11.02 -9.02
C LEU A 179 11.92 9.87 -10.02
N VAL A 180 11.16 8.81 -9.72
CA VAL A 180 11.05 7.61 -10.54
C VAL A 180 9.57 7.27 -10.77
N ILE A 181 9.22 6.83 -11.97
CA ILE A 181 7.98 6.09 -12.20
C ILE A 181 8.37 4.64 -12.47
N LEU A 182 7.98 3.75 -11.57
CA LEU A 182 8.25 2.33 -11.69
C LEU A 182 6.97 1.63 -12.18
N ASN A 183 7.08 0.88 -13.27
CA ASN A 183 5.98 0.10 -13.83
C ASN A 183 6.47 -1.35 -14.01
N LEU A 184 6.42 -2.12 -12.91
CA LEU A 184 6.96 -3.48 -12.88
C LEU A 184 6.16 -4.45 -13.75
N SER A 185 4.85 -4.25 -13.88
CA SER A 185 3.99 -5.09 -14.73
C SER A 185 4.39 -5.02 -16.20
N ASP A 186 4.86 -3.85 -16.67
CA ASP A 186 5.40 -3.68 -18.02
C ASP A 186 6.94 -3.81 -18.11
N GLY A 187 7.59 -4.15 -16.99
CA GLY A 187 9.04 -4.32 -16.88
C GLY A 187 9.81 -3.06 -17.25
N GLU A 188 9.35 -1.88 -16.82
CA GLU A 188 9.93 -0.61 -17.22
C GLU A 188 9.94 0.45 -16.12
N TYR A 189 10.79 1.46 -16.30
CA TYR A 189 10.84 2.62 -15.40
C TYR A 189 11.17 3.90 -16.14
N TYR A 190 10.71 5.02 -15.61
CA TYR A 190 11.15 6.36 -15.98
C TYR A 190 11.94 6.95 -14.80
N LYS A 191 13.07 7.61 -15.08
CA LYS A 191 13.82 8.39 -14.11
C LYS A 191 13.90 9.83 -14.60
N GLN A 192 13.55 10.78 -13.74
CA GLN A 192 13.74 12.18 -14.06
C GLN A 192 15.24 12.49 -14.19
N GLY A 193 15.61 13.26 -15.22
CA GLY A 193 16.99 13.72 -15.40
C GLY A 193 17.37 14.81 -14.39
N GLY A 194 18.53 14.66 -13.75
CA GLY A 194 19.02 15.58 -12.72
C GLY A 194 18.37 15.38 -11.34
N ALA A 195 18.79 16.19 -10.36
CA ALA A 195 18.17 16.17 -9.04
C ALA A 195 16.70 16.60 -9.14
N ALA A 196 15.81 15.84 -8.51
CA ALA A 196 14.38 16.10 -8.56
C ALA A 196 14.04 17.44 -7.87
N ASP A 197 13.31 18.30 -8.58
CA ASP A 197 12.74 19.55 -8.05
C ASP A 197 11.24 19.36 -7.92
N LEU A 198 10.69 19.69 -6.74
CA LEU A 198 9.25 19.66 -6.44
C LEU A 198 8.41 20.45 -7.47
N LYS A 199 8.98 21.46 -8.13
CA LYS A 199 8.30 22.20 -9.20
C LYS A 199 8.05 21.38 -10.47
N VAL A 200 8.79 20.30 -10.69
CA VAL A 200 8.69 19.43 -11.88
C VAL A 200 7.84 18.19 -11.61
N PHE A 201 7.38 17.99 -10.38
CA PHE A 201 6.54 16.86 -9.98
C PHE A 201 5.26 16.78 -10.79
N SER A 202 4.48 17.86 -10.78
CA SER A 202 3.21 17.92 -11.51
C SER A 202 3.44 17.74 -13.01
N ASP A 203 4.47 18.38 -13.58
CA ASP A 203 4.80 18.25 -15.00
C ASP A 203 5.16 16.80 -15.39
N THR A 204 5.90 16.08 -14.55
CA THR A 204 6.25 14.69 -14.82
C THR A 204 5.01 13.78 -14.76
N ALA A 205 4.16 13.98 -13.76
CA ALA A 205 2.89 13.24 -13.65
C ALA A 205 1.97 13.54 -14.85
N GLU A 206 1.85 14.79 -15.28
CA GLU A 206 1.09 15.17 -16.48
C GLU A 206 1.66 14.52 -17.74
N LYS A 207 2.98 14.54 -17.92
CA LYS A 207 3.64 13.88 -19.05
C LYS A 207 3.44 12.37 -19.03
N PHE A 208 3.43 11.74 -17.87
CA PHE A 208 3.08 10.31 -17.75
C PHE A 208 1.66 10.06 -18.25
N LEU A 209 0.69 10.82 -17.73
CA LEU A 209 -0.72 10.69 -18.09
C LEU A 209 -1.00 11.03 -19.56
N ALA A 210 -0.16 11.86 -20.19
CA ALA A 210 -0.21 12.20 -21.60
C ALA A 210 0.60 11.25 -22.50
N HIS A 211 1.21 10.19 -21.95
CA HIS A 211 2.12 9.27 -22.65
C HIS A 211 3.29 9.97 -23.36
N GLN A 212 3.85 11.00 -22.73
CA GLN A 212 4.95 11.83 -23.24
C GLN A 212 6.31 11.52 -22.61
N LEU A 213 6.38 10.50 -21.75
CA LEU A 213 7.63 10.05 -21.13
C LEU A 213 8.23 8.87 -21.90
N THR A 214 9.55 8.86 -22.01
CA THR A 214 10.30 7.72 -22.57
C THR A 214 10.75 6.81 -21.44
N PHE A 215 10.21 5.61 -21.39
CA PHE A 215 10.55 4.60 -20.40
C PHE A 215 11.78 3.79 -20.80
N THR A 216 12.54 3.35 -19.79
CA THR A 216 13.66 2.42 -19.92
C THR A 216 13.21 1.04 -19.49
N LYS A 217 13.54 0.00 -20.28
CA LYS A 217 13.25 -1.39 -19.91
C LYS A 217 14.14 -1.86 -18.76
N LEU A 218 13.55 -2.59 -17.83
CA LEU A 218 14.24 -3.33 -16.79
C LEU A 218 14.88 -4.56 -17.44
N ASN A 219 16.16 -4.78 -17.16
CA ASN A 219 16.94 -5.93 -17.64
C ASN A 219 16.95 -7.05 -16.59
#